data_AF-A0A2S5D0N2-F1
#
_entry.id   AF-A0A2S5D0N2-F1
#
_cell.length_a   1.000
_cell.length_b   1.000
_cell.length_c   1.000
_cell.angle_alpha   90.00
_cell.angle_beta   90.00
_cell.angle_gamma   90.00
#
_symmetry.space_group_name_H-M   'P 1'
#
loop_
_entity.id
_entity.type
_entity.pdbx_description
1 polymer ?
#
loop_
_entity_poly.entity_id
_entity_poly.type
_entity_poly.pdbx_seq_one_letter_code
_entity_poly.pdbx_strand_id
1 'polypeptide(L)'
;MGFLSKLFNSKKKDEGLEEQKKFENENAIQNSNKLRTGNLGFEISLDNKGDINFSSLPVGVSTGSTAKDFYVYEWFIKETGEIFYVGKGRGNRFKEFHQRAYEAEKIRKNFETGSRFVATGLTEEQAIELESKEITRILNETNDRLTNLQIPLFTKRSNGYDRSPSTPTIRFETAPVLYASEIEEHYFDILHRAFDQVQYDNLKAVVFITRNMRDEISVIYANNLEKYKDEVTNTLIANGNKVLKSKFAKSVTAWIYIGDDYVTNYNNDQEKALGELGRRIPTYHLIDVWKHLKNNFGVFASVSKEEPVINAIHNRVSLKEIKNQNNWEKGFDKGYPLYEKGDIERKSGNILGAIELFDKARFNGYNAPALYSSYAMAYRKIKDYDNEIAILDEAIERMKSEQGNNETRIMEFNERRKKAIALKGKYN
;
A
#
# COMPACT_ATOMS: atom_id res chain seq x y z
N MET A 1 -58.24 -33.49 38.19
CA MET A 1 -57.12 -33.00 39.03
C MET A 1 -56.30 -32.07 38.13
N GLY A 2 -56.61 -30.78 38.08
CA GLY A 2 -55.92 -29.72 38.84
C GLY A 2 -54.67 -29.26 38.06
N PHE A 3 -54.44 -28.03 37.62
CA PHE A 3 -54.99 -26.73 37.99
C PHE A 3 -54.70 -25.72 36.84
N LEU A 4 -55.72 -24.90 36.54
CA LEU A 4 -55.70 -23.50 36.05
C LEU A 4 -55.05 -23.08 34.72
N SER A 5 -55.98 -22.77 33.82
CA SER A 5 -55.97 -21.87 32.67
C SER A 5 -55.86 -20.37 33.03
N LYS A 6 -55.44 -19.57 32.05
CA LYS A 6 -55.80 -18.15 31.71
C LYS A 6 -54.66 -17.60 30.83
N LEU A 7 -54.83 -16.94 29.70
CA LEU A 7 -55.94 -16.22 29.07
C LEU A 7 -55.59 -16.08 27.57
N PHE A 8 -56.50 -16.49 26.69
CA PHE A 8 -56.57 -16.09 25.28
C PHE A 8 -58.06 -15.88 24.93
N ASN A 9 -58.31 -15.25 23.79
CA ASN A 9 -59.59 -14.88 23.16
C ASN A 9 -60.16 -13.52 23.60
N SER A 10 -60.63 -12.64 22.72
CA SER A 10 -61.13 -12.75 21.33
C SER A 10 -61.21 -11.30 20.78
N LYS A 11 -61.24 -10.97 19.49
CA LYS A 11 -62.27 -11.26 18.47
C LYS A 11 -61.82 -10.55 17.18
N LYS A 12 -61.79 -11.26 16.05
CA LYS A 12 -62.09 -10.67 14.73
C LYS A 12 -63.52 -11.06 14.39
N LYS A 13 -64.29 -10.13 13.83
CA LYS A 13 -65.49 -10.42 13.04
C LYS A 13 -65.20 -9.91 11.63
N ASP A 14 -65.36 -10.83 10.69
CA ASP A 14 -65.40 -10.61 9.25
C ASP A 14 -66.70 -9.93 8.82
N GLU A 15 -66.65 -9.32 7.64
CA GLU A 15 -67.70 -9.01 6.64
C GLU A 15 -67.18 -7.76 5.91
N GLY A 16 -66.82 -7.72 4.63
CA GLY A 16 -67.20 -8.53 3.47
C GLY A 16 -67.69 -7.53 2.40
N LEU A 17 -66.99 -7.49 1.24
CA LEU A 17 -67.48 -7.11 -0.12
C LEU A 17 -68.25 -5.76 -0.23
N GLU A 18 -67.80 -4.74 -0.94
CA GLU A 18 -67.65 -4.65 -2.40
C GLU A 18 -67.24 -3.20 -2.72
N GLU A 19 -66.23 -2.98 -3.56
CA GLU A 19 -66.32 -2.02 -4.68
C GLU A 19 -65.07 -2.15 -5.57
N GLN A 20 -65.26 -2.81 -6.72
CA GLN A 20 -64.38 -2.66 -7.86
C GLN A 20 -64.79 -1.42 -8.67
N LYS A 21 -63.86 -0.48 -8.85
CA LYS A 21 -63.65 0.33 -10.07
C LYS A 21 -62.22 0.91 -9.99
N LYS A 22 -61.26 0.37 -10.76
CA LYS A 22 -60.85 0.83 -12.10
C LYS A 22 -60.24 2.25 -12.05
N PHE A 23 -59.00 2.57 -12.45
CA PHE A 23 -57.98 1.92 -13.29
C PHE A 23 -56.61 2.61 -13.05
N GLU A 24 -55.54 1.82 -13.14
CA GLU A 24 -54.16 2.15 -13.60
C GLU A 24 -53.34 3.29 -12.96
N ASN A 25 -52.26 2.90 -12.28
CA ASN A 25 -50.94 3.44 -12.61
C ASN A 25 -49.87 2.38 -12.34
N GLU A 26 -49.32 1.83 -13.42
CA GLU A 26 -48.16 0.95 -13.42
C GLU A 26 -46.93 1.74 -12.98
N ASN A 27 -46.31 1.32 -11.87
CA ASN A 27 -44.88 1.45 -11.61
C ASN A 27 -44.51 0.40 -10.59
N ALA A 28 -44.34 -0.84 -11.07
CA ALA A 28 -43.84 -1.94 -10.28
C ALA A 28 -42.40 -1.66 -9.86
N ILE A 29 -42.24 -1.39 -8.57
CA ILE A 29 -40.99 -1.36 -7.82
C ILE A 29 -40.28 -2.71 -7.99
N GLN A 30 -39.20 -2.76 -8.77
CA GLN A 30 -38.24 -3.86 -8.70
C GLN A 30 -37.34 -3.66 -7.48
N ASN A 31 -37.78 -4.21 -6.35
CA ASN A 31 -36.94 -4.43 -5.17
C ASN A 31 -35.91 -5.53 -5.49
N SER A 32 -34.72 -5.13 -5.95
CA SER A 32 -33.53 -5.97 -5.82
C SER A 32 -32.95 -5.74 -4.42
N ASN A 33 -32.78 -6.82 -3.65
CA ASN A 33 -32.13 -6.77 -2.34
C ASN A 33 -30.64 -6.45 -2.54
N LYS A 34 -30.30 -5.17 -2.52
CA LYS A 34 -28.92 -4.68 -2.61
C LYS A 34 -28.30 -4.59 -1.22
N LEU A 35 -27.21 -5.33 -1.00
CA LEU A 35 -26.42 -5.25 0.23
C LEU A 35 -25.08 -4.57 -0.06
N ARG A 36 -24.87 -3.38 0.51
CA ARG A 36 -23.61 -2.65 0.42
C ARG A 36 -22.67 -3.11 1.53
N THR A 37 -21.55 -3.74 1.17
CA THR A 37 -20.48 -4.07 2.12
C THR A 37 -19.52 -2.88 2.17
N GLY A 38 -19.82 -1.89 3.01
CA GLY A 38 -19.16 -0.57 3.05
C GLY A 38 -17.63 -0.57 3.18
N ASN A 39 -17.00 -1.68 3.60
CA ASN A 39 -15.54 -1.81 3.71
C ASN A 39 -14.88 -2.55 2.54
N LEU A 40 -15.63 -3.18 1.63
CA LEU A 40 -15.08 -4.09 0.62
C LEU A 40 -15.11 -3.54 -0.82
N GLY A 41 -15.66 -2.34 -1.04
CA GLY A 41 -15.62 -1.68 -2.35
C GLY A 41 -16.50 -2.30 -3.44
N PHE A 42 -17.40 -3.23 -3.09
CA PHE A 42 -18.35 -3.85 -4.01
C PHE A 42 -19.76 -3.94 -3.40
N GLU A 43 -20.76 -4.08 -4.27
CA GLU A 43 -22.16 -4.33 -3.95
C GLU A 43 -22.53 -5.74 -4.41
N ILE A 44 -23.27 -6.46 -3.56
CA ILE A 44 -23.83 -7.77 -3.91
C ILE A 44 -25.31 -7.56 -4.21
N SER A 45 -25.77 -8.07 -5.35
CA SER A 45 -27.17 -8.05 -5.75
C SER A 45 -27.62 -9.44 -6.20
N LEU A 46 -28.89 -9.74 -6.02
CA LEU A 46 -29.53 -10.94 -6.55
C LEU A 46 -30.30 -10.55 -7.80
N ASP A 47 -30.13 -11.30 -8.88
CA ASP A 47 -30.99 -11.13 -10.05
C ASP A 47 -32.34 -11.85 -9.88
N ASN A 48 -33.22 -11.66 -10.86
CA ASN A 48 -34.56 -12.24 -10.89
C ASN A 48 -34.57 -13.78 -10.99
N LYS A 49 -33.41 -14.42 -11.21
CA LYS A 49 -33.23 -15.88 -11.26
C LYS A 49 -32.61 -16.44 -9.97
N GLY A 50 -32.23 -15.57 -9.03
CA GLY A 50 -31.57 -15.94 -7.78
C GLY A 50 -30.05 -16.05 -7.88
N ASP A 51 -29.46 -15.60 -8.98
CA ASP A 51 -28.00 -15.57 -9.16
C ASP A 51 -27.38 -14.38 -8.42
N ILE A 52 -26.24 -14.62 -7.77
CA ILE A 52 -25.49 -13.60 -7.03
C ILE A 52 -24.60 -12.83 -8.00
N ASN A 53 -24.88 -11.54 -8.18
CA ASN A 53 -24.09 -10.60 -8.98
C ASN A 53 -23.26 -9.68 -8.08
N PHE A 54 -21.98 -9.57 -8.42
CA PHE A 54 -21.05 -8.63 -7.79
C PHE A 54 -20.86 -7.42 -8.71
N SER A 55 -21.05 -6.21 -8.19
CA SER A 55 -20.76 -4.97 -8.89
C SER A 55 -19.80 -4.11 -8.07
N SER A 56 -18.93 -3.34 -8.72
CA SER A 56 -18.02 -2.45 -8.01
C SER A 56 -18.79 -1.24 -7.48
N LEU A 57 -18.46 -0.79 -6.26
CA LEU A 57 -18.94 0.51 -5.80
C LEU A 57 -18.31 1.63 -6.65
N PRO A 58 -19.01 2.75 -6.83
CA PRO A 58 -18.43 3.91 -7.51
C PRO A 58 -17.17 4.41 -6.82
N VAL A 59 -16.20 4.84 -7.62
CA VAL A 59 -14.97 5.48 -7.17
C VAL A 59 -15.15 6.99 -7.19
N GLY A 60 -15.00 7.64 -6.04
CA GLY A 60 -15.14 9.09 -5.91
C GLY A 60 -15.56 9.53 -4.50
N VAL A 61 -15.11 10.72 -4.10
CA VAL A 61 -15.51 11.32 -2.82
C VAL A 61 -16.75 12.19 -3.06
N SER A 62 -17.80 11.93 -2.27
CA SER A 62 -19.01 12.76 -2.22
C SER A 62 -18.83 13.90 -1.23
N THR A 63 -19.24 15.10 -1.62
CA THR A 63 -19.37 16.26 -0.72
C THR A 63 -20.76 16.37 -0.10
N GLY A 64 -21.70 15.51 -0.50
CA GLY A 64 -23.10 15.56 -0.07
C GLY A 64 -23.93 16.62 -0.80
N SER A 65 -23.45 17.14 -1.94
CA SER A 65 -24.16 18.17 -2.68
C SER A 65 -25.38 17.61 -3.42
N THR A 66 -26.53 18.24 -3.25
CA THR A 66 -27.79 17.90 -3.95
C THR A 66 -28.01 18.73 -5.22
N ALA A 67 -27.08 19.64 -5.54
CA ALA A 67 -27.17 20.50 -6.72
C ALA A 67 -27.09 19.67 -8.02
N LYS A 68 -27.84 20.09 -9.04
CA LYS A 68 -27.88 19.46 -10.38
C LYS A 68 -27.01 20.19 -11.40
N ASP A 69 -25.79 20.54 -11.02
CA ASP A 69 -24.84 21.26 -11.86
C ASP A 69 -23.51 20.50 -12.03
N PHE A 70 -23.50 19.22 -11.67
CA PHE A 70 -22.38 18.34 -11.96
C PHE A 70 -22.45 17.82 -13.40
N TYR A 71 -21.28 17.47 -13.90
CA TYR A 71 -21.09 16.82 -15.19
C TYR A 71 -19.98 15.77 -15.09
N VAL A 72 -19.97 14.84 -16.05
CA VAL A 72 -18.85 13.94 -16.32
C VAL A 72 -18.27 14.31 -17.67
N TYR A 73 -16.94 14.32 -17.76
CA TYR A 73 -16.20 14.68 -18.96
C TYR A 73 -15.03 13.75 -19.20
N GLU A 74 -14.61 13.71 -20.44
CA GLU A 74 -13.44 13.00 -20.92
C GLU A 74 -12.41 14.00 -21.44
N TRP A 75 -11.14 13.73 -21.19
CA TRP A 75 -10.05 14.30 -21.96
C TRP A 75 -9.54 13.28 -22.97
N PHE A 76 -9.30 13.75 -24.19
CA PHE A 76 -8.88 12.91 -25.30
C PHE A 76 -7.80 13.58 -26.15
N ILE A 77 -6.98 12.80 -26.82
CA ILE A 77 -6.01 13.29 -27.81
C ILE A 77 -6.76 13.53 -29.12
N LYS A 78 -6.68 14.75 -29.68
CA LYS A 78 -7.50 15.12 -30.85
C LYS A 78 -7.17 14.31 -32.10
N GLU A 79 -5.90 14.01 -32.29
CA GLU A 79 -5.41 13.28 -33.47
C GLU A 79 -5.94 11.84 -33.51
N THR A 80 -5.89 11.13 -32.38
CA THR A 80 -6.24 9.71 -32.30
C THR A 80 -7.67 9.47 -31.80
N GLY A 81 -8.26 10.45 -31.11
CA GLY A 81 -9.52 10.29 -30.39
C GLY A 81 -9.39 9.50 -29.08
N GLU A 82 -8.19 9.05 -28.71
CA GLU A 82 -7.94 8.22 -27.52
C GLU A 82 -8.29 8.98 -26.24
N ILE A 83 -9.10 8.34 -25.39
CA ILE A 83 -9.49 8.88 -24.09
C ILE A 83 -8.44 8.51 -23.04
N PHE A 84 -7.79 9.50 -22.45
CA PHE A 84 -6.74 9.25 -21.46
C PHE A 84 -7.16 9.61 -20.03
N TYR A 85 -8.30 10.29 -19.85
CA TYR A 85 -8.78 10.65 -18.51
C TYR A 85 -10.30 10.86 -18.50
N VAL A 86 -10.93 10.36 -17.44
CA VAL A 86 -12.35 10.63 -17.12
C VAL A 86 -12.41 11.42 -15.82
N GLY A 87 -13.26 12.44 -15.75
CA GLY A 87 -13.44 13.20 -14.52
C GLY A 87 -14.88 13.63 -14.27
N LYS A 88 -15.22 13.81 -12.99
CA LYS A 88 -16.38 14.62 -12.59
C LYS A 88 -16.01 16.07 -12.30
N GLY A 89 -16.95 16.99 -12.55
CA GLY A 89 -16.74 18.40 -12.24
C GLY A 89 -17.99 19.27 -12.23
N ARG A 90 -17.75 20.54 -11.91
CA ARG A 90 -18.70 21.67 -11.96
C ARG A 90 -17.98 22.87 -12.57
N GLY A 91 -18.74 23.81 -13.14
CA GLY A 91 -18.19 25.03 -13.73
C GLY A 91 -17.11 24.75 -14.79
N ASN A 92 -15.93 25.35 -14.63
CA ASN A 92 -14.82 25.25 -15.58
C ASN A 92 -13.76 24.20 -15.21
N ARG A 93 -14.03 23.32 -14.24
CA ARG A 93 -13.05 22.35 -13.72
C ARG A 93 -12.42 21.49 -14.82
N PHE A 94 -13.15 21.20 -15.91
CA PHE A 94 -12.63 20.39 -17.03
C PHE A 94 -11.53 21.09 -17.85
N LYS A 95 -11.39 22.42 -17.72
CA LYS A 95 -10.34 23.20 -18.39
C LYS A 95 -9.14 23.45 -17.49
N GLU A 96 -9.37 23.43 -16.18
CA GLU A 96 -8.38 23.74 -15.15
C GLU A 96 -7.27 22.68 -15.09
N PHE A 97 -6.18 23.04 -14.41
CA PHE A 97 -5.04 22.17 -14.13
C PHE A 97 -5.31 21.33 -12.88
N HIS A 98 -5.09 20.02 -12.97
CA HIS A 98 -5.39 19.06 -11.91
C HIS A 98 -4.09 18.54 -11.28
N GLN A 99 -3.69 19.14 -10.16
CA GLN A 99 -2.46 18.75 -9.43
C GLN A 99 -2.39 17.24 -9.08
N ARG A 100 -3.54 16.60 -8.86
CA ARG A 100 -3.61 15.17 -8.52
C ARG A 100 -3.63 14.24 -9.74
N ALA A 101 -3.79 14.77 -10.95
CA ALA A 101 -3.82 14.01 -12.19
C ALA A 101 -2.55 14.32 -13.01
N TYR A 102 -1.38 14.14 -12.39
CA TYR A 102 -0.08 14.53 -12.95
C TYR A 102 0.18 13.93 -14.34
N GLU A 103 -0.08 12.63 -14.53
CA GLU A 103 0.11 11.98 -15.84
C GLU A 103 -0.87 12.52 -16.90
N ALA A 104 -2.13 12.79 -16.54
CA ALA A 104 -3.11 13.38 -17.45
C ALA A 104 -2.65 14.78 -17.91
N GLU A 105 -2.14 15.59 -16.99
CA GLU A 105 -1.62 16.92 -17.30
C GLU A 105 -0.33 16.87 -18.13
N LYS A 106 0.52 15.87 -17.88
CA LYS A 106 1.70 15.60 -18.70
C LYS A 106 1.29 15.26 -20.13
N ILE A 107 0.24 14.47 -20.36
CA ILE A 107 -0.31 14.21 -21.69
C ILE A 107 -0.84 15.52 -22.31
N ARG A 108 -1.66 16.30 -21.59
CA ARG A 108 -2.17 17.59 -22.08
C ARG A 108 -1.09 18.58 -22.50
N LYS A 109 0.08 18.52 -21.87
CA LYS A 109 1.24 19.36 -22.21
C LYS A 109 1.97 18.90 -23.46
N ASN A 110 2.02 17.60 -23.73
CA ASN A 110 2.82 17.02 -24.82
C ASN A 110 1.99 16.73 -26.09
N PHE A 111 0.65 16.67 -25.98
CA PHE A 111 -0.25 16.33 -27.07
C PHE A 111 -1.30 17.42 -27.29
N GLU A 112 -1.80 17.54 -28.52
CA GLU A 112 -2.98 18.36 -28.77
C GLU A 112 -4.23 17.64 -28.24
N THR A 113 -4.76 18.14 -27.12
CA THR A 113 -5.88 17.52 -26.42
C THR A 113 -7.18 18.30 -26.53
N GLY A 114 -8.30 17.59 -26.42
CA GLY A 114 -9.64 18.13 -26.31
C GLY A 114 -10.36 17.62 -25.06
N SER A 115 -11.53 18.19 -24.81
CA SER A 115 -12.43 17.74 -23.76
C SER A 115 -13.86 17.65 -24.27
N ARG A 116 -14.62 16.64 -23.87
CA ARG A 116 -16.05 16.52 -24.18
C ARG A 116 -16.84 16.06 -22.97
N PHE A 117 -18.11 16.45 -22.90
CA PHE A 117 -19.00 16.00 -21.84
C PHE A 117 -19.62 14.65 -22.20
N VAL A 118 -19.62 13.74 -21.24
CA VAL A 118 -20.36 12.47 -21.28
C VAL A 118 -21.82 12.74 -20.93
N ALA A 119 -22.04 13.51 -19.85
CA ALA A 119 -23.36 14.03 -19.48
C ALA A 119 -23.24 15.28 -18.59
N THR A 120 -24.29 16.09 -18.56
CA THR A 120 -24.39 17.34 -17.79
C THR A 120 -25.71 17.41 -17.01
N GLY A 121 -25.79 18.28 -16.01
CA GLY A 121 -27.02 18.50 -15.23
C GLY A 121 -27.30 17.39 -14.21
N LEU A 122 -26.23 16.74 -13.74
CA LEU A 122 -26.26 15.62 -12.82
C LEU A 122 -26.23 16.09 -11.36
N THR A 123 -26.80 15.30 -10.46
CA THR A 123 -26.43 15.38 -9.04
C THR A 123 -25.00 14.85 -8.82
N GLU A 124 -24.42 15.13 -7.66
CA GLU A 124 -23.08 14.62 -7.33
C GLU A 124 -23.04 13.08 -7.34
N GLU A 125 -24.04 12.42 -6.75
CA GLU A 125 -24.12 10.97 -6.70
C GLU A 125 -24.25 10.36 -8.11
N GLN A 126 -25.10 10.97 -8.96
CA GLN A 126 -25.22 10.56 -10.37
C GLN A 126 -23.91 10.72 -11.14
N ALA A 127 -23.18 11.81 -10.90
CA ALA A 127 -21.88 12.04 -11.55
C ALA A 127 -20.82 11.05 -11.09
N ILE A 128 -20.78 10.69 -9.80
CA ILE A 128 -19.86 9.68 -9.25
C ILE A 128 -20.14 8.30 -9.86
N GLU A 129 -21.43 7.91 -9.93
CA GLU A 129 -21.82 6.65 -10.57
C GLU A 129 -21.46 6.63 -12.05
N LEU A 130 -21.72 7.72 -12.78
CA LEU A 130 -21.45 7.81 -14.21
C LEU A 130 -19.95 7.84 -14.52
N GLU A 131 -19.15 8.58 -13.75
CA GLU A 131 -17.68 8.58 -13.86
C GLU A 131 -17.12 7.16 -13.74
N SER A 132 -17.62 6.39 -12.76
CA SER A 132 -17.20 5.01 -12.52
C SER A 132 -17.63 4.07 -13.67
N LYS A 133 -18.84 4.24 -14.19
CA LYS A 133 -19.34 3.49 -15.35
C LYS A 133 -18.51 3.78 -16.59
N GLU A 134 -18.16 5.04 -16.82
CA GLU A 134 -17.40 5.44 -18.00
C GLU A 134 -15.95 4.91 -17.95
N ILE A 135 -15.30 5.02 -16.78
CA ILE A 135 -13.99 4.39 -16.55
C ILE A 135 -14.06 2.88 -16.83
N THR A 136 -15.09 2.20 -16.32
CA THR A 136 -15.28 0.76 -16.53
C THR A 136 -15.46 0.42 -18.01
N ARG A 137 -16.30 1.19 -18.72
CA ARG A 137 -16.56 1.02 -20.15
C ARG A 137 -15.26 1.10 -20.93
N ILE A 138 -14.48 2.16 -20.72
CA ILE A 138 -13.21 2.38 -21.42
C ILE A 138 -12.22 1.23 -21.14
N LEU A 139 -12.04 0.85 -19.87
CA LEU A 139 -11.11 -0.22 -19.49
C LEU A 139 -11.54 -1.61 -20.00
N ASN A 140 -12.84 -1.85 -20.20
CA ASN A 140 -13.39 -3.15 -20.59
C ASN A 140 -13.63 -3.31 -22.09
N GLU A 141 -13.89 -2.23 -22.81
CA GLU A 141 -14.39 -2.24 -24.20
C GLU A 141 -13.44 -1.58 -25.20
N THR A 142 -12.47 -0.79 -24.72
CA THR A 142 -11.50 -0.09 -25.59
C THR A 142 -10.07 -0.53 -25.28
N ASN A 143 -9.11 -0.03 -26.06
CA ASN A 143 -7.69 -0.14 -25.79
C ASN A 143 -7.07 1.15 -25.24
N ASP A 144 -7.88 2.16 -24.93
CA ASP A 144 -7.37 3.46 -24.48
C ASP A 144 -6.68 3.32 -23.12
N ARG A 145 -5.62 4.10 -22.87
CA ARG A 145 -4.85 4.06 -21.62
C ARG A 145 -5.25 5.20 -20.68
N LEU A 146 -6.13 4.91 -19.73
CA LEU A 146 -6.54 5.89 -18.72
C LEU A 146 -5.43 6.18 -17.71
N THR A 147 -5.36 7.42 -17.24
CA THR A 147 -4.45 7.87 -16.17
C THR A 147 -5.15 8.09 -14.83
N ASN A 148 -6.41 7.64 -14.70
CA ASN A 148 -7.19 7.73 -13.47
C ASN A 148 -6.56 6.89 -12.35
N LEU A 149 -6.10 7.50 -11.26
CA LEU A 149 -5.46 6.77 -10.16
C LEU A 149 -6.39 5.75 -9.49
N GLN A 150 -7.68 6.08 -9.37
CA GLN A 150 -8.69 5.21 -8.78
C GLN A 150 -9.59 4.67 -9.88
N ILE A 151 -9.76 3.35 -9.89
CA ILE A 151 -10.64 2.64 -10.83
C ILE A 151 -11.54 1.65 -10.08
N PRO A 152 -12.70 1.30 -10.64
CA PRO A 152 -13.58 0.31 -10.03
C PRO A 152 -12.95 -1.09 -9.97
N LEU A 153 -13.29 -1.90 -8.96
CA LEU A 153 -12.61 -3.19 -8.66
C LEU A 153 -12.68 -4.26 -9.76
N PHE A 154 -13.73 -4.26 -10.59
CA PHE A 154 -14.02 -5.36 -11.52
C PHE A 154 -13.76 -4.99 -12.99
N THR A 155 -12.81 -4.09 -13.24
CA THR A 155 -12.37 -3.78 -14.59
C THR A 155 -11.45 -4.89 -15.12
N LYS A 156 -11.50 -5.15 -16.43
CA LYS A 156 -10.66 -6.14 -17.12
C LYS A 156 -9.20 -5.70 -17.20
N ARG A 157 -8.96 -4.39 -17.26
CA ARG A 157 -7.64 -3.75 -17.31
C ARG A 157 -7.43 -2.87 -16.08
N SER A 158 -6.17 -2.73 -15.69
CA SER A 158 -5.74 -1.85 -14.59
C SER A 158 -5.72 -0.37 -15.02
N ASN A 159 -5.30 0.50 -14.13
CA ASN A 159 -5.26 1.96 -14.30
C ASN A 159 -4.01 2.47 -15.04
N GLY A 160 -3.23 1.57 -15.65
CA GLY A 160 -2.05 1.90 -16.45
C GLY A 160 -0.79 2.27 -15.66
N TYR A 161 -0.84 2.31 -14.32
CA TYR A 161 0.34 2.59 -13.48
C TYR A 161 1.20 1.36 -13.19
N ASP A 162 0.72 0.18 -13.56
CA ASP A 162 1.44 -1.09 -13.46
C ASP A 162 2.53 -1.23 -14.52
N ARG A 163 3.38 -2.26 -14.38
CA ARG A 163 4.47 -2.56 -15.32
C ARG A 163 3.90 -2.73 -16.73
N SER A 164 4.52 -2.05 -17.69
CA SER A 164 4.13 -2.20 -19.09
C SER A 164 4.27 -3.64 -19.58
N PRO A 165 3.41 -4.13 -20.51
CA PRO A 165 3.52 -5.44 -21.15
C PRO A 165 4.89 -5.78 -21.75
N SER A 166 5.68 -4.78 -22.16
CA SER A 166 7.04 -5.01 -22.68
C SER A 166 8.05 -5.35 -21.59
N THR A 167 7.71 -5.10 -20.32
CA THR A 167 8.59 -5.32 -19.18
C THR A 167 8.79 -6.82 -18.95
N PRO A 168 10.04 -7.30 -18.88
CA PRO A 168 10.33 -8.69 -18.57
C PRO A 168 9.65 -9.16 -17.28
N THR A 169 9.15 -10.39 -17.30
CA THR A 169 8.53 -10.99 -16.12
C THR A 169 9.55 -11.21 -15.02
N ILE A 170 9.14 -10.92 -13.78
CA ILE A 170 9.96 -11.12 -12.58
C ILE A 170 10.17 -12.62 -12.34
N ARG A 171 11.39 -13.00 -11.96
CA ARG A 171 11.78 -14.39 -11.72
C ARG A 171 12.67 -14.50 -10.51
N PHE A 172 12.63 -15.66 -9.86
CA PHE A 172 13.50 -16.00 -8.74
C PHE A 172 14.99 -15.84 -9.12
N GLU A 173 15.77 -15.26 -8.21
CA GLU A 173 17.21 -15.00 -8.35
C GLU A 173 17.61 -14.37 -9.69
N THR A 174 16.74 -13.56 -10.28
CA THR A 174 17.00 -12.80 -11.50
C THR A 174 16.79 -11.34 -11.18
N ALA A 175 17.78 -10.50 -11.49
CA ALA A 175 17.59 -9.07 -11.34
C ALA A 175 16.43 -8.62 -12.25
N PRO A 176 15.43 -7.91 -11.71
CA PRO A 176 14.42 -7.28 -12.52
C PRO A 176 15.04 -6.12 -13.30
N VAL A 177 14.22 -5.38 -14.02
CA VAL A 177 14.62 -4.15 -14.70
C VAL A 177 14.00 -2.95 -13.99
N LEU A 178 14.55 -1.77 -14.22
CA LEU A 178 13.79 -0.54 -13.99
C LEU A 178 12.67 -0.52 -15.03
N TYR A 179 11.42 -0.47 -14.59
CA TYR A 179 10.28 -0.62 -15.49
C TYR A 179 9.66 0.73 -15.85
N ALA A 180 8.97 0.77 -16.98
CA ALA A 180 8.06 1.85 -17.30
C ALA A 180 6.63 1.41 -16.98
N SER A 181 5.78 2.34 -16.57
CA SER A 181 4.35 2.06 -16.51
C SER A 181 3.76 1.87 -17.92
N GLU A 182 2.57 1.27 -18.02
CA GLU A 182 1.85 1.22 -19.29
C GLU A 182 1.62 2.62 -19.87
N ILE A 183 1.33 3.61 -19.02
CA ILE A 183 1.15 5.01 -19.41
C ILE A 183 2.46 5.58 -19.96
N GLU A 184 3.58 5.31 -19.29
CA GLU A 184 4.90 5.81 -19.66
C GLU A 184 5.36 5.28 -21.02
N GLU A 185 5.17 3.98 -21.26
CA GLU A 185 5.50 3.36 -22.54
C GLU A 185 4.57 3.84 -23.65
N HIS A 186 3.26 3.85 -23.42
CA HIS A 186 2.27 4.14 -24.47
C HIS A 186 2.29 5.61 -24.93
N TYR A 187 2.40 6.56 -24.00
CA TYR A 187 2.32 7.99 -24.34
C TYR A 187 3.66 8.69 -24.47
N PHE A 188 4.76 8.11 -23.98
CA PHE A 188 6.05 8.81 -23.94
C PHE A 188 7.20 7.96 -24.47
N ASP A 189 6.91 6.78 -25.04
CA ASP A 189 7.89 5.83 -25.58
C ASP A 189 9.00 5.49 -24.57
N ILE A 190 8.69 5.57 -23.26
CA ILE A 190 9.64 5.23 -22.21
C ILE A 190 9.62 3.72 -22.06
N LEU A 191 10.72 3.07 -22.41
CA LEU A 191 10.90 1.64 -22.24
C LEU A 191 11.58 1.32 -20.91
N HIS A 192 11.43 0.06 -20.50
CA HIS A 192 12.19 -0.49 -19.38
C HIS A 192 13.70 -0.45 -19.65
N ARG A 193 14.49 -0.49 -18.58
CA ARG A 193 15.95 -0.42 -18.62
C ARG A 193 16.59 -1.40 -17.66
N ALA A 194 17.60 -2.13 -18.12
CA ALA A 194 18.43 -2.98 -17.26
C ALA A 194 19.27 -2.15 -16.28
N PHE A 195 19.53 -2.73 -15.11
CA PHE A 195 20.53 -2.21 -14.17
C PHE A 195 21.93 -2.21 -14.80
N ASP A 196 22.82 -1.37 -14.27
CA ASP A 196 24.19 -1.31 -14.74
C ASP A 196 24.93 -2.62 -14.40
N GLN A 197 25.89 -3.02 -15.23
CA GLN A 197 26.73 -4.17 -14.93
C GLN A 197 27.60 -3.89 -13.69
N VAL A 198 27.62 -4.83 -12.75
CA VAL A 198 28.34 -4.66 -11.48
C VAL A 198 29.85 -4.60 -11.71
N GLN A 199 30.46 -3.53 -11.18
CA GLN A 199 31.91 -3.35 -11.10
C GLN A 199 32.31 -3.27 -9.64
N TYR A 200 33.19 -4.16 -9.19
CA TYR A 200 33.60 -4.24 -7.78
C TYR A 200 34.17 -2.92 -7.25
N ASP A 201 34.95 -2.19 -8.06
CA ASP A 201 35.55 -0.91 -7.67
C ASP A 201 34.53 0.18 -7.30
N ASN A 202 33.28 0.05 -7.77
CA ASN A 202 32.20 0.97 -7.44
C ASN A 202 31.48 0.58 -6.13
N LEU A 203 31.79 -0.58 -5.53
CA LEU A 203 31.17 -1.05 -4.29
C LEU A 203 31.84 -0.53 -3.00
N LYS A 204 32.77 0.43 -3.11
CA LYS A 204 33.52 1.02 -1.97
C LYS A 204 32.63 1.61 -0.88
N ALA A 205 31.55 2.31 -1.26
CA ALA A 205 30.63 2.94 -0.34
C ALA A 205 29.20 2.96 -0.91
N VAL A 206 28.41 1.94 -0.58
CA VAL A 206 27.10 1.67 -1.22
C VAL A 206 25.93 2.11 -0.37
N VAL A 207 24.77 2.30 -1.00
CA VAL A 207 23.49 2.51 -0.31
C VAL A 207 22.49 1.51 -0.86
N PHE A 208 21.76 0.83 0.03
CA PHE A 208 20.62 0.02 -0.38
C PHE A 208 19.39 0.91 -0.62
N ILE A 209 18.79 0.79 -1.79
CA ILE A 209 17.56 1.49 -2.17
C ILE A 209 16.40 0.54 -1.92
N THR A 210 15.56 0.92 -0.97
CA THR A 210 14.46 0.09 -0.44
C THR A 210 13.10 0.76 -0.68
N ARG A 211 13.07 1.72 -1.63
CA ARG A 211 11.84 2.40 -2.05
C ARG A 211 10.99 1.40 -2.84
N ASN A 212 9.68 1.40 -2.60
CA ASN A 212 8.70 0.64 -3.37
C ASN A 212 8.96 -0.87 -3.43
N MET A 213 9.47 -1.49 -2.36
CA MET A 213 9.46 -2.94 -2.25
C MET A 213 8.00 -3.40 -2.21
N ARG A 214 7.48 -3.98 -3.30
CA ARG A 214 6.13 -4.57 -3.41
C ARG A 214 6.22 -6.10 -3.44
N ASP A 215 5.21 -6.74 -4.00
CA ASP A 215 5.08 -8.19 -4.01
C ASP A 215 6.19 -8.87 -4.84
N GLU A 216 6.93 -8.14 -5.70
CA GLU A 216 8.06 -8.70 -6.45
C GLU A 216 9.17 -9.26 -5.56
N ILE A 217 9.34 -8.73 -4.34
CA ILE A 217 10.36 -9.19 -3.40
C ILE A 217 10.15 -10.66 -3.05
N SER A 218 8.89 -11.09 -2.89
CA SER A 218 8.55 -12.48 -2.59
C SER A 218 9.01 -13.43 -3.72
N VAL A 219 8.90 -12.98 -4.97
CA VAL A 219 9.27 -13.75 -6.17
C VAL A 219 10.79 -13.76 -6.36
N ILE A 220 11.45 -12.60 -6.27
CA ILE A 220 12.90 -12.46 -6.52
C ILE A 220 13.71 -13.27 -5.50
N TYR A 221 13.32 -13.24 -4.22
CA TYR A 221 14.10 -13.79 -3.11
C TYR A 221 13.47 -15.02 -2.44
N ALA A 222 12.34 -15.53 -2.93
CA ALA A 222 11.58 -16.61 -2.31
C ALA A 222 11.30 -16.36 -0.80
N ASN A 223 10.84 -15.14 -0.48
CA ASN A 223 10.61 -14.66 0.89
C ASN A 223 11.85 -14.68 1.80
N ASN A 224 13.06 -14.68 1.23
CA ASN A 224 14.32 -14.74 1.97
C ASN A 224 15.26 -13.56 1.66
N LEU A 225 14.69 -12.37 1.49
CA LEU A 225 15.45 -11.15 1.20
C LEU A 225 16.59 -10.90 2.21
N GLU A 226 16.33 -11.15 3.49
CA GLU A 226 17.29 -10.94 4.57
C GLU A 226 18.61 -11.69 4.33
N LYS A 227 18.54 -12.94 3.89
CA LYS A 227 19.73 -13.74 3.58
C LYS A 227 20.61 -13.05 2.54
N TYR A 228 20.06 -12.65 1.39
CA TYR A 228 20.83 -12.02 0.31
C TYR A 228 21.43 -10.70 0.76
N LYS A 229 20.62 -9.88 1.46
CA LYS A 229 21.07 -8.59 1.95
C LYS A 229 22.18 -8.74 2.99
N ASP A 230 22.09 -9.73 3.88
CA ASP A 230 23.11 -10.00 4.90
C ASP A 230 24.39 -10.55 4.30
N GLU A 231 24.29 -11.53 3.40
CA GLU A 231 25.45 -12.09 2.69
C GLU A 231 26.24 -10.99 1.94
N VAL A 232 25.53 -10.10 1.24
CA VAL A 232 26.14 -8.95 0.55
C VAL A 232 26.73 -7.96 1.56
N THR A 233 25.95 -7.55 2.57
CA THR A 233 26.39 -6.55 3.57
C THR A 233 27.63 -7.01 4.33
N ASN A 234 27.62 -8.24 4.84
CA ASN A 234 28.72 -8.80 5.61
C ASN A 234 29.97 -8.94 4.75
N THR A 235 29.82 -9.40 3.51
CA THR A 235 30.95 -9.55 2.58
C THR A 235 31.54 -8.20 2.19
N LEU A 236 30.70 -7.18 1.94
CA LEU A 236 31.17 -5.83 1.68
C LEU A 236 31.97 -5.28 2.86
N ILE A 237 31.44 -5.38 4.08
CA ILE A 237 32.08 -4.88 5.32
C ILE A 237 33.39 -5.64 5.60
N ALA A 238 33.39 -6.97 5.48
CA ALA A 238 34.59 -7.79 5.69
C ALA A 238 35.75 -7.41 4.74
N ASN A 239 35.42 -6.87 3.57
CA ASN A 239 36.38 -6.39 2.57
C ASN A 239 36.61 -4.87 2.62
N GLY A 240 36.30 -4.21 3.75
CA GLY A 240 36.61 -2.80 3.99
C GLY A 240 35.67 -1.80 3.28
N ASN A 241 34.60 -2.27 2.64
CA ASN A 241 33.60 -1.41 2.00
C ASN A 241 32.60 -0.87 3.03
N LYS A 242 31.94 0.25 2.70
CA LYS A 242 31.01 0.94 3.58
C LYS A 242 29.57 0.79 3.10
N VAL A 243 28.64 0.58 4.02
CA VAL A 243 27.20 0.71 3.76
C VAL A 243 26.72 2.02 4.38
N LEU A 244 26.27 2.95 3.53
CA LEU A 244 25.84 4.28 3.91
C LEU A 244 24.32 4.33 4.12
N LYS A 245 23.86 5.34 4.87
CA LYS A 245 22.44 5.55 5.19
C LYS A 245 21.71 6.45 4.20
N SER A 246 22.43 7.33 3.51
CA SER A 246 21.84 8.33 2.62
C SER A 246 22.30 8.10 1.20
N LYS A 247 21.34 8.02 0.28
CA LYS A 247 21.60 7.89 -1.17
C LYS A 247 22.41 9.05 -1.74
N PHE A 248 22.36 10.24 -1.13
CA PHE A 248 23.09 11.43 -1.56
C PHE A 248 24.24 11.81 -0.61
N ALA A 249 24.80 10.84 0.11
CA ALA A 249 26.04 11.08 0.84
C ALA A 249 27.19 11.39 -0.14
N LYS A 250 28.01 12.41 0.14
CA LYS A 250 29.13 12.82 -0.76
C LYS A 250 30.06 11.67 -1.19
N SER A 251 30.26 10.70 -0.30
CA SER A 251 31.12 9.54 -0.52
C SER A 251 30.45 8.36 -1.23
N VAL A 252 29.16 8.42 -1.58
CA VAL A 252 28.43 7.28 -2.15
C VAL A 252 29.00 6.88 -3.51
N THR A 253 29.32 5.61 -3.73
CA THR A 253 29.92 5.14 -4.99
C THR A 253 28.96 4.31 -5.83
N ALA A 254 27.94 3.68 -5.23
CA ALA A 254 26.90 2.98 -5.95
C ALA A 254 25.58 2.92 -5.16
N TRP A 255 24.48 2.74 -5.90
CA TRP A 255 23.17 2.43 -5.36
C TRP A 255 22.81 0.98 -5.66
N ILE A 256 22.34 0.25 -4.66
CA ILE A 256 21.94 -1.16 -4.79
C ILE A 256 20.44 -1.26 -4.52
N TYR A 257 19.66 -1.47 -5.56
CA TYR A 257 18.21 -1.66 -5.45
C TYR A 257 17.89 -3.05 -4.94
N ILE A 258 16.93 -3.14 -4.03
CA ILE A 258 16.42 -4.40 -3.50
C ILE A 258 15.29 -4.96 -4.36
N GLY A 259 14.42 -4.10 -4.89
CA GLY A 259 13.38 -4.47 -5.85
C GLY A 259 13.60 -3.76 -7.18
N ASP A 260 12.51 -3.58 -7.93
CA ASP A 260 12.51 -2.69 -9.08
C ASP A 260 11.95 -1.31 -8.72
N ASP A 261 11.97 -0.41 -9.72
CA ASP A 261 11.43 0.94 -9.59
C ASP A 261 11.12 1.50 -10.98
N TYR A 262 10.39 2.61 -11.02
CA TYR A 262 10.13 3.31 -12.28
C TYR A 262 11.42 3.87 -12.88
N VAL A 263 11.56 3.79 -14.20
CA VAL A 263 12.63 4.46 -14.96
C VAL A 263 12.63 5.96 -14.68
N THR A 264 11.46 6.59 -14.57
CA THR A 264 11.34 8.01 -14.21
C THR A 264 11.88 8.31 -12.81
N ASN A 265 11.64 7.45 -11.82
CA ASN A 265 12.19 7.62 -10.48
C ASN A 265 13.71 7.51 -10.48
N TYR A 266 14.27 6.56 -11.23
CA TYR A 266 15.70 6.44 -11.45
C TYR A 266 16.28 7.70 -12.10
N ASN A 267 15.66 8.20 -13.18
CA ASN A 267 16.13 9.40 -13.88
C ASN A 267 16.12 10.62 -12.96
N ASN A 268 15.06 10.82 -12.20
CA ASN A 268 14.95 11.91 -11.22
C ASN A 268 16.05 11.81 -10.14
N ASP A 269 16.34 10.61 -9.66
CA ASP A 269 17.40 10.39 -8.69
C ASP A 269 18.79 10.66 -9.28
N GLN A 270 19.04 10.26 -10.53
CA GLN A 270 20.30 10.54 -11.23
C GLN A 270 20.51 12.05 -11.47
N GLU A 271 19.48 12.78 -11.88
CA GLU A 271 19.57 14.24 -12.04
C GLU A 271 19.81 14.93 -10.70
N LYS A 272 19.15 14.46 -9.64
CA LYS A 272 19.40 14.96 -8.28
C LYS A 272 20.83 14.67 -7.82
N ALA A 273 21.37 13.48 -8.10
CA ALA A 273 22.77 13.16 -7.82
C ALA A 273 23.74 14.02 -8.64
N LEU A 274 23.44 14.30 -9.90
CA LEU A 274 24.24 15.21 -10.71
C LEU A 274 24.27 16.62 -10.10
N GLY A 275 23.13 17.13 -9.62
CA GLY A 275 23.05 18.43 -8.94
C GLY A 275 23.74 18.47 -7.57
N GLU A 276 23.54 17.46 -6.71
CA GLU A 276 24.06 17.47 -5.33
C GLU A 276 25.50 16.94 -5.20
N LEU A 277 25.90 16.02 -6.08
CA LEU A 277 27.17 15.28 -6.01
C LEU A 277 28.09 15.58 -7.20
N GLY A 278 27.60 16.25 -8.25
CA GLY A 278 28.36 16.55 -9.46
C GLY A 278 28.62 15.34 -10.36
N ARG A 279 27.92 14.22 -10.15
CA ARG A 279 28.10 12.99 -10.93
C ARG A 279 26.89 12.07 -10.88
N ARG A 280 26.77 11.22 -11.91
CA ARG A 280 25.85 10.07 -11.91
C ARG A 280 26.38 8.96 -11.00
N ILE A 281 25.47 8.15 -10.46
CA ILE A 281 25.80 7.06 -9.54
C ILE A 281 25.49 5.72 -10.21
N PRO A 282 26.49 4.81 -10.34
CA PRO A 282 26.25 3.44 -10.78
C PRO A 282 25.13 2.78 -9.99
N THR A 283 24.20 2.15 -10.69
CA THR A 283 22.97 1.61 -10.12
C THR A 283 22.86 0.12 -10.42
N TYR A 284 22.88 -0.68 -9.36
CA TYR A 284 22.91 -2.13 -9.40
C TYR A 284 21.67 -2.71 -8.74
N HIS A 285 21.37 -3.96 -9.07
CA HIS A 285 20.40 -4.76 -8.31
C HIS A 285 21.11 -5.67 -7.31
N LEU A 286 20.49 -5.93 -6.16
CA LEU A 286 21.06 -6.75 -5.09
C LEU A 286 21.45 -8.16 -5.56
N ILE A 287 20.63 -8.80 -6.41
CA ILE A 287 20.94 -10.12 -6.97
C ILE A 287 22.21 -10.11 -7.81
N ASP A 288 22.43 -9.09 -8.63
CA ASP A 288 23.63 -9.02 -9.47
C ASP A 288 24.88 -8.77 -8.62
N VAL A 289 24.76 -7.91 -7.61
CA VAL A 289 25.85 -7.70 -6.64
C VAL A 289 26.14 -8.99 -5.87
N TRP A 290 25.11 -9.70 -5.42
CA TRP A 290 25.23 -10.98 -4.74
C TRP A 290 25.97 -12.01 -5.60
N LYS A 291 25.55 -12.20 -6.86
CA LYS A 291 26.25 -13.09 -7.81
C LYS A 291 27.69 -12.66 -8.05
N HIS A 292 27.93 -11.36 -8.22
CA HIS A 292 29.27 -10.83 -8.45
C HIS A 292 30.20 -11.09 -7.25
N LEU A 293 29.73 -10.84 -6.02
CA LEU A 293 30.51 -11.12 -4.81
C LEU A 293 30.72 -12.62 -4.61
N LYS A 294 29.72 -13.46 -4.88
CA LYS A 294 29.85 -14.92 -4.83
C LYS A 294 30.95 -15.40 -5.77
N ASN A 295 31.00 -14.86 -6.99
CA ASN A 295 32.02 -15.22 -7.97
C ASN A 295 33.42 -14.74 -7.56
N ASN A 296 33.52 -13.55 -6.96
CA ASN A 296 34.81 -12.98 -6.56
C ASN A 296 35.41 -13.62 -5.30
N PHE A 297 34.59 -14.05 -4.34
CA PHE A 297 35.06 -14.54 -3.02
C PHE A 297 34.74 -16.01 -2.73
N GLY A 298 33.87 -16.66 -3.52
CA GLY A 298 33.49 -18.07 -3.40
C GLY A 298 32.56 -18.38 -2.20
N VAL A 299 32.90 -17.88 -1.01
CA VAL A 299 32.13 -18.07 0.22
C VAL A 299 31.75 -16.71 0.80
N PHE A 300 30.46 -16.51 1.07
CA PHE A 300 30.01 -15.30 1.75
C PHE A 300 30.53 -15.27 3.19
N ALA A 301 30.88 -14.08 3.66
CA ALA A 301 31.26 -13.88 5.05
C ALA A 301 30.07 -14.29 5.96
N SER A 302 30.28 -15.33 6.76
CA SER A 302 29.31 -15.72 7.79
C SER A 302 29.53 -14.87 9.03
N VAL A 303 28.43 -14.41 9.62
CA VAL A 303 28.43 -13.89 11.00
C VAL A 303 28.01 -15.05 11.89
N SER A 304 28.68 -15.22 13.03
CA SER A 304 28.31 -16.24 14.01
C SER A 304 26.83 -16.06 14.40
N LYS A 305 26.03 -17.11 14.16
CA LYS A 305 24.61 -17.17 14.51
C LYS A 305 24.40 -17.61 15.96
N GLU A 306 25.27 -17.22 16.88
CA GLU A 306 24.93 -17.40 18.29
C GLU A 306 23.85 -16.36 18.61
N GLU A 307 22.60 -16.80 18.58
CA GLU A 307 21.50 -15.96 19.03
C GLU A 307 21.74 -15.65 20.51
N PRO A 308 21.77 -14.36 20.90
CA PRO A 308 21.98 -14.01 22.29
C PRO A 308 20.83 -14.56 23.12
N VAL A 309 21.12 -15.09 24.31
CA VAL A 309 20.06 -15.47 25.27
C VAL A 309 19.28 -14.22 25.65
N ILE A 310 18.01 -14.12 25.25
CA ILE A 310 17.13 -12.97 25.54
C ILE A 310 16.40 -13.23 26.87
N ASN A 311 16.71 -12.43 27.89
CA ASN A 311 16.12 -12.54 29.24
C ASN A 311 15.19 -11.35 29.53
N ALA A 312 14.18 -11.17 28.69
CA ALA A 312 13.26 -10.04 28.80
C ALA A 312 12.32 -10.20 30.01
N ILE A 313 12.41 -9.27 30.97
CA ILE A 313 11.49 -9.20 32.12
C ILE A 313 10.54 -8.01 31.88
N HIS A 314 9.23 -8.28 31.82
CA HIS A 314 8.23 -7.26 31.49
C HIS A 314 6.85 -7.56 32.08
N ASN A 315 6.04 -6.50 32.18
CA ASN A 315 4.68 -6.57 32.72
C ASN A 315 3.59 -6.66 31.64
N ARG A 316 3.96 -6.71 30.35
CA ARG A 316 3.00 -6.88 29.24
C ARG A 316 2.36 -8.27 29.27
N VAL A 317 1.06 -8.31 28.97
CA VAL A 317 0.29 -9.56 28.89
C VAL A 317 0.75 -10.45 27.72
N SER A 318 0.45 -11.74 27.80
CA SER A 318 0.70 -12.67 26.70
C SER A 318 -0.12 -12.31 25.45
N LEU A 319 0.32 -12.78 24.28
CA LEU A 319 -0.39 -12.50 23.03
C LEU A 319 -1.85 -12.97 23.06
N LYS A 320 -2.13 -14.09 23.75
CA LYS A 320 -3.47 -14.69 23.85
C LYS A 320 -4.45 -13.84 24.67
N GLU A 321 -3.94 -13.00 25.57
CA GLU A 321 -4.75 -12.20 26.50
C GLU A 321 -5.03 -10.77 26.01
N ILE A 322 -4.48 -10.39 24.84
CA ILE A 322 -4.75 -9.09 24.24
C ILE A 322 -6.24 -8.99 23.89
N LYS A 323 -6.87 -7.87 24.23
CA LYS A 323 -8.27 -7.60 23.88
C LYS A 323 -8.37 -7.22 22.40
N ASN A 324 -9.54 -7.50 21.81
CA ASN A 324 -9.90 -7.06 20.46
C ASN A 324 -8.94 -7.55 19.34
N GLN A 325 -8.19 -8.64 19.53
CA GLN A 325 -7.23 -9.15 18.54
C GLN A 325 -7.83 -9.36 17.14
N ASN A 326 -9.10 -9.79 17.08
CA ASN A 326 -9.81 -10.06 15.83
C ASN A 326 -10.65 -8.87 15.34
N ASN A 327 -10.53 -7.69 15.95
CA ASN A 327 -11.28 -6.49 15.56
C ASN A 327 -10.36 -5.27 15.62
N TRP A 328 -9.74 -4.97 14.47
CA TRP A 328 -8.83 -3.85 14.32
C TRP A 328 -9.47 -2.51 14.70
N GLU A 329 -10.68 -2.21 14.22
CA GLU A 329 -11.35 -0.93 14.49
C GLU A 329 -11.50 -0.69 16.00
N LYS A 330 -11.98 -1.69 16.73
CA LYS A 330 -12.12 -1.60 18.19
C LYS A 330 -10.77 -1.55 18.91
N GLY A 331 -9.76 -2.25 18.38
CA GLY A 331 -8.39 -2.19 18.88
C GLY A 331 -7.76 -0.80 18.69
N PHE A 332 -8.01 -0.19 17.53
CA PHE A 332 -7.62 1.16 17.19
C PHE A 332 -8.31 2.17 18.12
N ASP A 333 -9.64 2.17 18.19
CA ASP A 333 -10.41 3.13 19.00
C ASP A 333 -9.99 3.13 20.47
N LYS A 334 -9.72 1.96 21.03
CA LYS A 334 -9.36 1.81 22.45
C LYS A 334 -7.88 1.99 22.73
N GLY A 335 -7.02 1.55 21.82
CA GLY A 335 -5.57 1.53 22.05
C GLY A 335 -4.82 2.72 21.45
N TYR A 336 -5.28 3.30 20.34
CA TYR A 336 -4.63 4.45 19.70
C TYR A 336 -4.52 5.67 20.63
N PRO A 337 -5.56 6.10 21.38
CA PRO A 337 -5.42 7.23 22.30
C PRO A 337 -4.41 6.99 23.43
N LEU A 338 -4.21 5.73 23.84
CA LEU A 338 -3.21 5.35 24.83
C LEU A 338 -1.80 5.39 24.23
N TYR A 339 -1.65 4.91 22.99
CA TYR A 339 -0.41 5.02 22.24
C TYR A 339 -0.01 6.49 22.05
N GLU A 340 -0.92 7.36 21.65
CA GLU A 340 -0.63 8.78 21.40
C GLU A 340 -0.13 9.46 22.67
N LYS A 341 -0.81 9.24 23.80
CA LYS A 341 -0.34 9.70 25.12
C LYS A 341 1.03 9.13 25.47
N GLY A 342 1.25 7.83 25.24
CA GLY A 342 2.54 7.19 25.49
C GLY A 342 3.67 7.80 24.64
N ASP A 343 3.40 8.15 23.39
CA ASP A 343 4.39 8.76 22.51
C ASP A 343 4.72 10.20 22.91
N ILE A 344 3.73 10.94 23.44
CA ILE A 344 3.94 12.25 24.07
C ILE A 344 4.85 12.11 25.29
N GLU A 345 4.56 11.18 26.22
CA GLU A 345 5.39 10.92 27.40
C GLU A 345 6.82 10.48 27.02
N ARG A 346 6.97 9.65 25.98
CA ARG A 346 8.27 9.21 25.48
C ARG A 346 9.09 10.40 24.97
N LYS A 347 8.45 11.32 24.25
CA LYS A 347 9.07 12.53 23.71
C LYS A 347 9.39 13.56 24.79
N SER A 348 8.58 13.64 25.86
CA SER A 348 8.84 14.51 27.02
C SER A 348 9.92 13.95 27.97
N GLY A 349 10.31 12.68 27.80
CA GLY A 349 11.37 12.02 28.55
C GLY A 349 10.89 11.13 29.70
N ASN A 350 9.57 11.03 29.91
CA ASN A 350 8.98 10.09 30.86
C ASN A 350 8.90 8.67 30.25
N ILE A 351 10.05 8.00 30.19
CA ILE A 351 10.17 6.74 29.46
C ILE A 351 9.40 5.59 30.10
N LEU A 352 9.38 5.49 31.44
CA LEU A 352 8.66 4.41 32.13
C LEU A 352 7.15 4.59 31.99
N GLY A 353 6.63 5.81 32.15
CA GLY A 353 5.22 6.12 31.91
C GLY A 353 4.80 5.84 30.47
N ALA A 354 5.68 6.13 29.50
CA ALA A 354 5.45 5.78 28.10
C ALA A 354 5.32 4.26 27.89
N ILE A 355 6.22 3.46 28.48
CA ILE A 355 6.17 1.98 28.38
C ILE A 355 4.85 1.44 28.95
N GLU A 356 4.40 1.93 30.11
CA GLU A 356 3.12 1.51 30.68
C GLU A 356 1.92 1.86 29.79
N LEU A 357 1.96 3.02 29.13
CA LEU A 357 0.92 3.44 28.20
C LEU A 357 0.94 2.59 26.92
N PHE A 358 2.12 2.23 26.44
CA PHE A 358 2.27 1.31 25.32
C PHE A 358 1.77 -0.10 25.68
N ASP A 359 2.03 -0.59 26.89
CA ASP A 359 1.50 -1.87 27.40
C ASP A 359 -0.02 -1.87 27.40
N LYS A 360 -0.64 -0.77 27.84
CA LYS A 360 -2.10 -0.59 27.81
C LYS A 360 -2.63 -0.49 26.39
N ALA A 361 -1.94 0.19 25.49
CA ALA A 361 -2.32 0.29 24.08
C ALA A 361 -2.32 -1.08 23.40
N ARG A 362 -1.20 -1.82 23.57
CA ARG A 362 -1.03 -3.20 23.09
C ARG A 362 -2.10 -4.12 23.68
N PHE A 363 -2.35 -4.06 24.99
CA PHE A 363 -3.38 -4.85 25.67
C PHE A 363 -4.78 -4.61 25.12
N ASN A 364 -5.09 -3.38 24.68
CA ASN A 364 -6.38 -3.06 24.09
C ASN A 364 -6.50 -3.45 22.61
N GLY A 365 -5.46 -4.03 22.00
CA GLY A 365 -5.48 -4.53 20.62
C GLY A 365 -4.89 -3.58 19.60
N TYR A 366 -4.22 -2.50 19.99
CA TYR A 366 -3.52 -1.65 19.04
C TYR A 366 -2.25 -2.34 18.54
N ASN A 367 -2.27 -2.73 17.26
CA ASN A 367 -1.24 -3.52 16.60
C ASN A 367 -0.71 -2.76 15.37
N ALA A 368 0.02 -1.67 15.58
CA ALA A 368 0.56 -0.84 14.50
C ALA A 368 2.10 -0.81 14.54
N PRO A 369 2.80 -0.73 13.38
CA PRO A 369 4.25 -0.55 13.33
C PRO A 369 4.77 0.61 14.20
N ALA A 370 3.97 1.68 14.32
CA ALA A 370 4.31 2.87 15.10
C ALA A 370 4.43 2.58 16.61
N LEU A 371 3.58 1.67 17.14
CA LEU A 371 3.64 1.25 18.54
C LEU A 371 4.96 0.53 18.83
N TYR A 372 5.28 -0.50 18.04
CA TYR A 372 6.51 -1.29 18.19
C TYR A 372 7.77 -0.45 18.03
N SER A 373 7.78 0.47 17.06
CA SER A 373 8.86 1.43 16.87
C SER A 373 9.10 2.29 18.12
N SER A 374 8.01 2.74 18.76
CA SER A 374 8.04 3.60 19.93
C SER A 374 8.47 2.85 21.19
N TYR A 375 7.99 1.61 21.37
CA TYR A 375 8.48 0.68 22.38
C TYR A 375 9.99 0.48 22.29
N ALA A 376 10.47 0.10 21.11
CA ALA A 376 11.89 -0.13 20.90
C ALA A 376 12.71 1.14 21.19
N MET A 377 12.17 2.35 20.93
CA MET A 377 12.84 3.62 21.30
C MET A 377 12.86 3.86 22.80
N ALA A 378 11.78 3.52 23.50
CA ALA A 378 11.70 3.66 24.96
C ALA A 378 12.70 2.71 25.64
N TYR A 379 12.70 1.42 25.30
CA TYR A 379 13.63 0.44 25.86
C TYR A 379 15.10 0.78 25.55
N ARG A 380 15.41 1.18 24.31
CA ARG A 380 16.73 1.69 23.91
C ARG A 380 17.22 2.83 24.80
N LYS A 381 16.32 3.74 25.20
CA LYS A 381 16.64 4.94 25.99
C LYS A 381 17.04 4.58 27.43
N ILE A 382 16.43 3.55 28.01
CA ILE A 382 16.79 3.02 29.34
C ILE A 382 17.83 1.89 29.28
N LYS A 383 18.39 1.61 28.09
CA LYS A 383 19.36 0.54 27.83
C LYS A 383 18.85 -0.88 28.14
N ASP A 384 17.54 -1.08 28.13
CA ASP A 384 16.92 -2.39 28.29
C ASP A 384 16.85 -3.10 26.93
N TYR A 385 17.98 -3.67 26.52
CA TYR A 385 18.10 -4.27 25.19
C TYR A 385 17.36 -5.60 25.07
N ASP A 386 17.16 -6.33 26.16
CA ASP A 386 16.38 -7.56 26.16
C ASP A 386 14.94 -7.30 25.79
N ASN A 387 14.31 -6.29 26.42
CA ASN A 387 12.96 -5.89 26.03
C ASN A 387 12.89 -5.18 24.68
N GLU A 388 13.93 -4.43 24.27
CA GLU A 388 14.01 -3.89 22.89
C GLU A 388 14.00 -5.03 21.86
N ILE A 389 14.76 -6.10 22.07
CA ILE A 389 14.82 -7.25 21.15
C ILE A 389 13.48 -7.99 21.16
N ALA A 390 12.95 -8.32 22.34
CA ALA A 390 11.72 -9.11 22.46
C ALA A 390 10.50 -8.42 21.82
N ILE A 391 10.38 -7.09 21.92
CA ILE A 391 9.27 -6.36 21.29
C ILE A 391 9.43 -6.23 19.77
N LEU A 392 10.66 -6.24 19.26
CA LEU A 392 10.93 -6.27 17.83
C LEU A 392 10.64 -7.65 17.24
N ASP A 393 10.98 -8.73 17.96
CA ASP A 393 10.68 -10.10 17.55
C ASP A 393 9.18 -10.33 17.43
N GLU A 394 8.41 -9.90 18.44
CA GLU A 394 6.95 -9.92 18.37
C GLU A 394 6.41 -9.16 17.15
N ALA A 395 6.96 -7.97 16.88
CA ALA A 395 6.50 -7.13 15.77
C ALA A 395 6.77 -7.79 14.40
N ILE A 396 7.95 -8.39 14.24
CA ILE A 396 8.35 -9.10 13.01
C ILE A 396 7.45 -10.32 12.78
N GLU A 397 7.21 -11.13 13.81
CA GLU A 397 6.35 -12.31 13.71
C GLU A 397 4.92 -11.96 13.32
N ARG A 398 4.35 -10.93 13.96
CA ARG A 398 3.00 -10.45 13.64
C ARG A 398 2.91 -9.95 12.20
N MET A 399 3.86 -9.14 11.75
CA MET A 399 3.87 -8.61 10.38
C MET A 399 4.04 -9.70 9.32
N LYS A 400 4.80 -10.77 9.62
CA LYS A 400 4.91 -11.95 8.74
C LYS A 400 3.61 -12.74 8.65
N SER A 401 2.78 -12.70 9.70
CA SER A 401 1.48 -13.39 9.74
C SER A 401 0.32 -12.60 9.14
N GLU A 402 0.49 -11.29 8.94
CA GLU A 402 -0.53 -10.40 8.38
C GLU A 402 -0.57 -10.49 6.85
N GLN A 403 -1.78 -10.41 6.28
CA GLN A 403 -1.95 -10.26 4.83
C GLN A 403 -1.62 -8.82 4.44
N GLY A 404 -0.54 -8.65 3.66
CA GLY A 404 -0.12 -7.35 3.16
C GLY A 404 1.39 -7.27 2.97
N ASN A 405 1.83 -6.24 2.27
CA ASN A 405 3.24 -6.01 2.02
C ASN A 405 3.89 -5.25 3.19
N ASN A 406 4.51 -6.01 4.10
CA ASN A 406 5.21 -5.49 5.28
C ASN A 406 6.74 -5.52 5.16
N GLU A 407 7.29 -5.90 4.00
CA GLU A 407 8.72 -6.18 3.80
C GLU A 407 9.63 -5.02 4.22
N THR A 408 9.25 -3.79 3.90
CA THR A 408 10.02 -2.59 4.29
C THR A 408 10.09 -2.45 5.81
N ARG A 409 8.98 -2.67 6.51
CA ARG A 409 8.92 -2.54 7.98
C ARG A 409 9.64 -3.68 8.68
N ILE A 410 9.48 -4.89 8.18
CA ILE A 410 10.21 -6.07 8.67
C ILE A 410 11.72 -5.83 8.56
N MET A 411 12.20 -5.35 7.41
CA MET A 411 13.61 -5.03 7.22
C MET A 411 14.11 -3.95 8.20
N GLU A 412 13.34 -2.88 8.43
CA GLU A 412 13.67 -1.82 9.41
C GLU A 412 13.78 -2.39 10.84
N PHE A 413 12.87 -3.28 11.23
CA PHE A 413 12.88 -3.90 12.56
C PHE A 413 14.02 -4.89 12.73
N ASN A 414 14.35 -5.68 11.71
CA ASN A 414 15.53 -6.53 11.74
C ASN A 414 16.84 -5.74 11.89
N GLU A 415 16.99 -4.63 11.17
CA GLU A 415 18.14 -3.73 11.31
C GLU A 415 18.27 -3.16 12.72
N ARG A 416 17.13 -2.84 13.34
CA ARG A 416 17.10 -2.35 14.71
C ARG A 416 17.42 -3.44 15.72
N ARG A 417 16.87 -4.64 15.52
CA ARG A 417 17.13 -5.82 16.34
C ARG A 417 18.61 -6.15 16.34
N LYS A 418 19.26 -6.20 15.17
CA LYS A 418 20.71 -6.43 15.03
C LYS A 418 21.54 -5.40 15.81
N LYS A 419 21.15 -4.12 15.77
CA LYS A 419 21.80 -3.07 16.58
C LYS A 419 21.59 -3.28 18.08
N ALA A 420 20.38 -3.66 18.49
CA ALA A 420 20.09 -3.95 19.89
C ALA A 420 20.94 -5.12 20.41
N ILE A 421 21.05 -6.20 19.65
CA ILE A 421 21.93 -7.35 19.92
C ILE A 421 23.39 -6.91 20.05
N ALA A 422 23.91 -6.18 19.06
CA ALA A 422 25.29 -5.70 19.06
C ALA A 422 25.59 -4.76 20.24
N LEU A 423 24.60 -4.00 20.70
CA LEU A 423 24.75 -3.12 21.86
C LEU A 423 24.64 -3.90 23.17
N LYS A 424 23.75 -4.89 23.28
CA LYS A 424 23.72 -5.80 24.43
C LYS A 424 25.08 -6.45 24.67
N GLY A 425 25.71 -6.98 23.63
CA GLY A 425 27.06 -7.57 23.73
C GLY A 425 28.18 -6.59 24.10
N LYS A 426 27.94 -5.27 24.12
CA LYS A 426 28.91 -4.25 24.57
C LYS A 426 28.71 -3.81 26.02
N TYR A 427 27.52 -4.05 26.59
CA TYR A 427 27.15 -3.61 27.94
C TYR A 427 26.97 -4.77 28.93
N ASN A 428 27.00 -6.01 28.44
CA ASN A 428 27.43 -7.18 29.21
C ASN A 428 28.95 -7.22 29.25
#